data_AF-X0UUP1-F1
#
_entry.id   AF-X0UUP1-F1
#
_cell.length_a   1.000
_cell.length_b   1.000
_cell.length_c   1.000
_cell.angle_alpha   90.00
_cell.angle_beta   90.00
_cell.angle_gamma   90.00
#
_symmetry.space_group_name_H-M   'P 1'
#
loop_
_entity.id
_entity.type
_entity.pdbx_description
1 polymer ?
#
loop_
_entity_poly.entity_id
_entity_poly.type
_entity_poly.pdbx_seq_one_letter_code
_entity_poly.pdbx_strand_id
1 'polypeptide(L)' 'MKCVILAAGEGKRMHPLTYTRPKVMLPIANKPILEWNLLKAIDAGIKDFVFV' A
#
# COMPACT_ATOMS: atom_id res chain seq x y z
N MET A 1 -1.12 -12.45 15.22
CA MET A 1 -1.29 -12.72 13.77
C MET A 1 -0.38 -11.80 13.00
N LYS A 2 0.25 -12.29 11.92
CA LYS A 2 1.09 -11.47 11.03
C LYS A 2 0.35 -11.20 9.72
N CYS A 3 0.44 -9.98 9.20
CA CYS A 3 -0.07 -9.60 7.88
C CYS A 3 1.10 -9.33 6.93
N VAL A 4 1.01 -9.90 5.73
CA VAL A 4 1.93 -9.59 4.64
C VAL A 4 1.20 -8.68 3.66
N ILE A 5 1.76 -7.49 3.40
CA ILE A 5 1.24 -6.53 2.42
C ILE A 5 2.20 -6.51 1.23
N LEU A 6 1.73 -7.00 0.09
CA LEU A 6 2.46 -6.96 -1.17
C LEU A 6 2.42 -5.52 -1.71
N ALA A 7 3.55 -4.83 -1.61
CA ALA A 7 3.79 -3.45 -2.01
C ALA A 7 4.60 -3.31 -3.31
N ALA A 8 4.95 -4.44 -3.94
CA ALA A 8 5.68 -4.50 -5.20
C ALA A 8 4.81 -4.19 -6.45
N GLY A 9 5.48 -4.14 -7.61
CA GLY A 9 4.87 -3.99 -8.93
C GLY A 9 5.13 -2.63 -9.59
N GLU A 10 5.49 -2.67 -10.86
CA GLU A 10 5.95 -1.50 -11.64
C GLU A 10 4.84 -0.47 -11.93
N GLY A 11 3.57 -0.84 -11.79
CA GLY A 11 2.47 0.10 -11.96
C GLY A 11 2.27 0.63 -13.39
N LYS A 12 2.84 -0.01 -14.43
CA LYS A 12 2.86 0.44 -15.84
C LYS A 12 1.56 1.04 -16.39
N ARG A 13 0.40 0.51 -15.99
CA ARG A 13 -0.93 1.00 -16.41
C ARG A 13 -1.28 2.40 -15.88
N MET A 14 -0.60 2.85 -14.83
CA MET A 14 -0.82 4.13 -14.16
C MET A 14 0.24 5.18 -14.52
N HIS A 15 1.07 4.92 -15.53
CA HIS A 15 1.97 5.95 -16.04
C HIS A 15 1.18 7.18 -16.53
N PRO A 16 1.71 8.40 -16.28
CA PRO A 16 3.04 8.73 -15.75
C PRO A 16 3.15 8.75 -14.21
N LEU A 17 2.06 8.51 -13.49
CA LEU A 17 1.99 8.70 -12.03
C LEU A 17 2.96 7.78 -11.26
N THR A 18 3.29 6.62 -11.81
CA THR A 18 4.17 5.63 -11.17
C THR A 18 5.62 5.61 -11.68
N TYR A 19 6.04 6.60 -12.48
CA TYR A 19 7.44 6.64 -12.95
C TYR A 19 8.45 6.86 -11.83
N THR A 20 8.11 7.69 -10.84
CA THR A 20 9.02 8.09 -9.75
C THR A 20 8.56 7.58 -8.38
N ARG A 21 7.43 6.87 -8.32
CA ARG A 21 6.88 6.33 -7.06
C ARG A 21 6.11 5.03 -7.29
N PRO A 22 6.16 4.07 -6.35
CA PRO A 22 5.34 2.88 -6.43
C PRO A 22 3.84 3.21 -6.42
N LYS A 23 3.03 2.39 -7.09
CA LYS A 23 1.56 2.55 -7.11
C LYS A 23 0.98 2.68 -5.70
N VAL A 24 1.45 1.86 -4.75
CA VAL A 24 0.92 1.83 -3.39
C VAL A 24 1.14 3.14 -2.61
N MET A 25 2.06 3.99 -3.08
CA MET A 25 2.34 5.30 -2.50
C MET A 25 1.58 6.45 -3.17
N LEU A 26 0.73 6.16 -4.16
CA LEU A 26 -0.14 7.17 -4.75
C LEU A 26 -1.20 7.63 -3.74
N PRO A 27 -1.43 8.94 -3.58
CA PRO A 27 -2.42 9.45 -2.65
C PRO A 27 -3.83 9.26 -3.20
N ILE A 28 -4.73 8.77 -2.35
CA ILE A 28 -6.18 8.78 -2.52
C ILE A 28 -6.77 9.42 -1.27
N ALA A 29 -7.49 10.54 -1.45
CA ALA A 29 -8.04 11.33 -0.34
C ALA A 29 -6.97 11.66 0.73
N ASN A 30 -5.83 12.20 0.29
CA ASN A 30 -4.68 12.60 1.12
C ASN A 30 -3.96 11.46 1.86
N LYS A 31 -4.25 10.19 1.56
CA LYS A 31 -3.57 9.02 2.15
C LYS A 31 -3.01 8.10 1.07
N PRO A 32 -1.81 7.53 1.20
CA PRO A 32 -1.33 6.49 0.30
C PRO A 32 -2.31 5.31 0.22
N ILE A 33 -2.42 4.68 -0.96
CA ILE A 33 -3.17 3.42 -1.12
C ILE A 33 -2.78 2.39 -0.05
N LEU A 34 -1.49 2.30 0.26
CA LEU A 34 -0.95 1.41 1.29
C LEU A 34 -1.57 1.64 2.68
N GLU A 35 -1.79 2.90 3.04
CA GLU A 35 -2.31 3.28 4.36
C GLU A 35 -3.73 2.75 4.56
N TRP A 36 -4.56 2.77 3.51
CA TRP A 36 -5.91 2.22 3.58
C TRP A 36 -5.92 0.73 3.95
N ASN A 37 -5.01 -0.06 3.36
CA ASN A 37 -4.88 -1.49 3.69
C ASN A 37 -4.35 -1.70 5.10
N LEU A 38 -3.36 -0.89 5.51
CA LEU A 38 -2.79 -0.95 6.85
C LEU A 38 -3.83 -0.65 7.93
N LEU A 39 -4.61 0.42 7.77
CA LEU A 39 -5.66 0.80 8.72
C LEU A 39 -6.72 -0.30 8.86
N LYS A 40 -7.14 -0.91 7.74
CA LYS A 40 -8.09 -2.04 7.79
C LYS A 40 -7.53 -3.26 8.50
N ALA A 41 -6.24 -3.55 8.33
CA ALA A 41 -5.61 -4.65 9.04
C ALA A 41 -5.44 -4.36 10.55
N ILE A 42 -5.15 -3.12 10.91
CA ILE A 42 -5.12 -2.66 12.31
C ILE A 42 -6.52 -2.78 12.95
N ASP A 43 -7.58 -2.35 12.26
CA ASP A 43 -8.96 -2.48 12.73
C ASP A 43 -9.35 -3.95 12.97
N ALA A 44 -8.75 -4.88 12.21
CA ALA A 44 -8.91 -6.32 12.38
C ALA A 44 -8.06 -6.92 13.53
N GLY A 45 -7.36 -6.09 14.30
CA GLY A 45 -6.54 -6.50 15.45
C GLY A 45 -5.14 -7.00 15.10
N ILE A 46 -4.66 -6.78 13.87
CA ILE A 46 -3.31 -7.16 13.46
C ILE A 46 -2.29 -6.14 13.96
N LYS A 47 -1.18 -6.64 14.53
CA LYS A 47 -0.11 -5.81 15.10
C LYS A 47 1.25 -6.01 14.43
N ASP A 48 1.43 -7.13 13.71
CA ASP A 48 2.70 -7.48 13.07
C ASP A 48 2.55 -7.44 11.55
N PHE A 49 3.42 -6.69 10.88
CA PHE A 49 3.35 -6.43 9.44
C PHE A 49 4.67 -6.73 8.75
N VAL A 50 4.58 -7.29 7.55
CA VAL A 50 5.69 -7.46 6.62
C VAL A 50 5.29 -6.84 5.29
N PHE A 51 6.12 -5.94 4.77
CA PHE A 51 5.93 -5.34 3.45
C PHE A 51 6.89 -6.02 2.47
N VAL A 52 6.36 -6.44 1.31
CA VAL A 52 7.11 -7.17 0.27
C VAL A 52 7.01 -6.46 -1.06
#